data_AF-A0A7V8RUN2-F1
#
_entry.id   AF-A0A7V8RUN2-F1
#
_cell.length_a   1.000
_cell.length_b   1.000
_cell.length_c   1.000
_cell.angle_alpha   90.00
_cell.angle_beta   90.00
_cell.angle_gamma   90.00
#
_symmetry.space_group_name_H-M   'P 1'
#
loop_
_entity.id
_entity.type
_entity.pdbx_description
1 polymer ?
#
loop_
_entity_poly.entity_id
_entity_poly.type
_entity_poly.pdbx_seq_one_letter_code
_entity_poly.pdbx_strand_id
1 'polypeptide(L)'
;MALAELFDEPQHVHGPDAQCCSAAEHPEAWAELTVGWSRVLGAARTLQERHAEDTHDAVLVMCADAAREAAVGELRWCWARLVNQYVEAVSTDV
;
A
#
# COMPACT_ATOMS: atom_id res chain seq x y z
N MET A 1 -5.28 -6.39 12.95
CA MET A 1 -5.00 -5.03 12.47
C MET A 1 -5.41 -4.96 11.01
N ALA A 2 -6.44 -4.17 10.72
CA ALA A 2 -7.07 -4.07 9.41
C ALA A 2 -6.44 -2.91 8.61
N LEU A 3 -6.26 -3.02 7.29
CA LEU A 3 -5.76 -1.90 6.45
C LEU A 3 -6.66 -0.67 6.55
N ALA A 4 -7.91 -0.83 6.99
CA ALA A 4 -8.80 0.28 7.30
C ALA A 4 -8.17 1.22 8.34
N GLU A 5 -7.53 0.67 9.38
CA GLU A 5 -6.81 1.44 10.41
C GLU A 5 -5.55 2.11 9.86
N LEU A 6 -4.99 1.61 8.75
CA LEU A 6 -3.80 2.19 8.09
C LEU A 6 -4.08 3.57 7.48
N PHE A 7 -5.35 3.91 7.24
CA PHE A 7 -5.77 5.16 6.61
C PHE A 7 -6.54 6.10 7.56
N ASP A 8 -6.96 5.63 8.73
CA ASP A 8 -7.75 6.42 9.68
C ASP A 8 -6.89 7.24 10.67
N GLU A 9 -5.60 6.94 10.80
CA GLU A 9 -4.71 7.63 11.73
C GLU A 9 -3.61 8.43 11.00
N PRO A 10 -3.42 9.73 11.31
CA PRO A 10 -2.49 10.60 10.59
C PRO A 10 -1.01 10.18 10.71
N GLN A 11 -0.68 9.20 11.57
CA GLN A 11 0.67 8.72 11.82
C GLN A 11 1.14 7.59 10.87
N HIS A 12 0.26 6.95 10.10
CA HIS A 12 0.65 5.84 9.21
C HIS A 12 0.78 6.22 7.72
N VAL A 13 0.79 7.53 7.44
CA VAL A 13 1.19 8.11 6.14
C VAL A 13 2.72 8.15 5.98
N HIS A 14 3.48 7.54 6.89
CA HIS A 14 4.91 7.38 6.69
C HIS A 14 5.12 6.23 5.69
N GLY A 15 5.36 6.62 4.44
CA GLY A 15 5.91 5.71 3.43
C GLY A 15 7.24 5.10 3.88
N PRO A 16 7.90 4.31 3.04
CA PRO A 16 9.18 3.70 3.40
C PRO A 16 10.16 4.77 3.90
N ASP A 17 10.87 4.47 4.99
CA ASP A 17 11.80 5.39 5.67
C ASP A 17 13.20 5.26 5.05
N ALA A 18 13.67 6.34 4.42
CA ALA A 18 14.94 6.37 3.69
C ALA A 18 16.17 6.11 4.58
N GLN A 19 16.11 6.54 5.85
CA GLN A 19 17.21 6.35 6.79
C GLN A 19 17.27 4.91 7.29
N CYS A 20 16.10 4.34 7.64
CA CYS A 20 16.03 2.95 8.10
C CYS A 20 16.30 1.94 6.97
N CYS A 21 16.04 2.32 5.72
CA CYS A 21 16.23 1.45 4.57
C CYS A 21 17.61 1.60 3.90
N SER A 22 18.55 2.40 4.43
CA SER A 22 19.86 2.64 3.77
C SER A 22 19.71 3.13 2.32
N ALA A 23 18.74 4.02 2.07
CA ALA A 23 18.41 4.47 0.70
C ALA A 23 19.59 5.07 -0.07
N ALA A 24 20.54 5.68 0.64
CA ALA A 24 21.76 6.24 0.04
C ALA A 24 22.74 5.17 -0.45
N GLU A 25 22.72 3.98 0.14
CA GLU A 25 23.60 2.85 -0.20
C GLU A 25 22.99 2.03 -1.36
N HIS A 26 21.65 1.99 -1.47
CA HIS A 26 20.93 1.26 -2.53
C HIS A 26 19.93 2.15 -3.28
N PRO A 27 20.39 3.20 -4.00
CA PRO A 27 19.50 4.19 -4.60
C PRO A 27 18.56 3.65 -5.69
N GLU A 28 19.00 2.63 -6.45
CA GLU A 28 18.19 2.01 -7.50
C GLU A 28 17.05 1.18 -6.91
N ALA A 29 17.35 0.25 -6.01
CA ALA A 29 16.35 -0.54 -5.29
C ALA A 29 15.38 0.37 -4.52
N TRP A 30 15.89 1.47 -3.94
CA TRP A 30 15.07 2.45 -3.23
C TRP A 30 14.09 3.20 -4.15
N ALA A 31 14.55 3.60 -5.34
CA ALA A 31 13.71 4.26 -6.33
C ALA A 31 12.56 3.33 -6.77
N GLU A 32 12.83 2.05 -6.98
CA GLU A 32 11.79 1.07 -7.31
C GLU A 32 10.77 0.90 -6.18
N LEU A 33 11.23 0.76 -4.93
CA LEU A 33 10.35 0.63 -3.77
C LEU A 33 9.44 1.85 -3.59
N THR A 34 9.99 3.06 -3.71
CA THR A 34 9.23 4.31 -3.53
C THR A 34 8.24 4.59 -4.65
N VAL A 35 8.59 4.25 -5.90
CA VAL A 35 7.65 4.27 -7.04
C VAL A 35 6.53 3.25 -6.83
N GLY A 36 6.88 2.04 -6.40
CA GLY A 36 5.93 0.98 -6.07
C GLY A 36 4.95 1.41 -4.97
N TRP A 37 5.46 1.98 -3.88
CA TRP A 37 4.66 2.55 -2.78
C TRP A 37 3.68 3.61 -3.29
N SER A 38 4.16 4.56 -4.10
CA SER A 38 3.32 5.63 -4.65
C SER A 38 2.16 5.09 -5.49
N ARG A 39 2.40 4.02 -6.26
CA ARG A 39 1.35 3.34 -7.04
C ARG A 39 0.34 2.60 -6.15
N VAL A 40 0.81 1.89 -5.13
CA VAL A 40 -0.07 1.20 -4.16
C VAL A 40 -0.95 2.21 -3.42
N LEU A 41 -0.36 3.33 -2.98
CA LEU A 41 -1.09 4.42 -2.33
C LEU A 41 -2.14 5.05 -3.25
N GLY A 42 -1.79 5.28 -4.53
CA GLY A 42 -2.74 5.75 -5.53
C GLY A 42 -3.92 4.79 -5.72
N ALA A 43 -3.64 3.49 -5.86
CA ALA A 43 -4.67 2.47 -5.99
C ALA A 43 -5.57 2.40 -4.75
N ALA A 44 -4.99 2.49 -3.55
CA ALA A 44 -5.75 2.48 -2.30
C ALA A 44 -6.72 3.68 -2.20
N ARG A 45 -6.28 4.88 -2.60
CA ARG A 45 -7.14 6.08 -2.66
C ARG A 45 -8.31 5.88 -3.62
N THR A 46 -8.05 5.35 -4.82
CA THR A 46 -9.11 5.03 -5.78
C THR A 46 -10.13 4.04 -5.22
N LEU A 47 -9.67 2.99 -4.52
CA LEU A 47 -10.58 2.03 -3.87
C LEU A 47 -11.42 2.68 -2.76
N GLN A 48 -10.84 3.60 -1.99
CA GLN A 48 -11.54 4.33 -0.94
C GLN A 48 -12.60 5.27 -1.52
N GLU A 49 -12.26 6.04 -2.55
CA GLU A 49 -13.22 6.90 -3.27
C GLU A 49 -14.36 6.06 -3.86
N ARG A 50 -14.03 4.92 -4.47
CA ARG A 50 -15.02 4.03 -5.05
C ARG A 50 -15.95 3.42 -4.01
N HIS A 51 -15.41 2.99 -2.88
CA HIS A 51 -16.22 2.49 -1.76
C HIS A 51 -17.18 3.56 -1.25
N ALA A 52 -16.72 4.80 -1.10
CA ALA A 52 -17.57 5.92 -0.71
C ALA A 52 -18.72 6.14 -1.71
N GLU A 53 -18.48 6.04 -3.02
CA GLU A 53 -19.54 6.09 -4.03
C GLU A 53 -20.51 4.90 -3.93
N ASP A 54 -19.98 3.68 -3.87
CA ASP A 54 -20.75 2.44 -3.88
C ASP A 54 -21.69 2.32 -2.66
N THR A 55 -21.34 2.94 -1.52
CA THR A 55 -22.20 2.98 -0.33
C THR A 55 -23.51 3.76 -0.51
N HIS A 56 -23.62 4.61 -1.52
CA HIS A 56 -24.83 5.39 -1.81
C HIS A 56 -25.78 4.69 -2.79
N ASP A 57 -25.34 3.62 -3.45
CA ASP A 57 -26.16 2.86 -4.39
C ASP A 57 -26.96 1.75 -3.67
N ALA A 58 -28.22 1.59 -4.07
CA ALA A 58 -29.17 0.70 -3.39
C ALA A 58 -28.80 -0.79 -3.47
N VAL A 59 -28.00 -1.20 -4.45
CA VAL A 59 -27.57 -2.59 -4.64
C VAL A 59 -26.10 -2.77 -4.27
N LEU A 60 -25.22 -1.85 -4.67
CA LEU A 60 -23.78 -1.98 -4.42
C LEU A 60 -23.44 -1.92 -2.93
N VAL A 61 -24.22 -1.19 -2.11
CA VAL A 61 -24.04 -1.14 -0.65
C VAL A 61 -24.07 -2.53 0.00
N MET A 62 -24.80 -3.49 -0.60
CA MET A 62 -24.89 -4.86 -0.10
C MET A 62 -23.58 -5.65 -0.22
N CYS A 63 -22.64 -5.20 -1.06
CA CYS A 63 -21.35 -5.85 -1.27
C CYS A 63 -20.13 -4.91 -1.14
N ALA A 64 -20.35 -3.60 -0.94
CA ALA A 64 -19.29 -2.59 -0.95
C ALA A 64 -18.17 -2.89 0.06
N ASP A 65 -18.52 -3.25 1.30
CA ASP A 65 -17.53 -3.54 2.35
C ASP A 65 -16.68 -4.78 2.04
N ALA A 66 -17.32 -5.87 1.58
CA ALA A 66 -16.63 -7.10 1.23
C ALA A 66 -15.69 -6.90 0.02
N ALA A 67 -16.15 -6.15 -0.98
CA ALA A 67 -15.34 -5.81 -2.15
C ALA A 67 -14.12 -4.95 -1.75
N ARG A 68 -14.32 -3.93 -0.90
CA ARG A 68 -13.25 -3.11 -0.36
C ARG A 68 -12.25 -3.96 0.42
N GLU A 69 -12.71 -4.79 1.35
CA GLU A 69 -11.82 -5.61 2.18
C GLU A 69 -10.94 -6.54 1.33
N ALA A 70 -11.54 -7.23 0.36
CA ALA A 70 -10.81 -8.10 -0.56
C ALA A 70 -9.75 -7.34 -1.36
N ALA A 71 -10.14 -6.24 -2.03
CA ALA A 71 -9.24 -5.45 -2.87
C ALA A 71 -8.09 -4.83 -2.05
N VAL A 72 -8.40 -4.33 -0.86
CA VAL A 72 -7.43 -3.80 0.09
C VAL A 72 -6.48 -4.91 0.58
N GLY A 73 -6.99 -6.13 0.84
CA GLY A 73 -6.17 -7.29 1.17
C GLY A 73 -5.11 -7.60 0.10
N GLU A 74 -5.49 -7.56 -1.17
CA GLU A 74 -4.58 -7.75 -2.30
C GLU A 74 -3.51 -6.65 -2.38
N LEU A 75 -3.87 -5.38 -2.14
CA LEU A 75 -2.89 -4.28 -2.09
C LEU A 75 -1.87 -4.48 -0.95
N ARG A 76 -2.31 -5.01 0.20
CA ARG A 76 -1.43 -5.39 1.33
C ARG A 76 -0.39 -6.41 0.89
N TRP A 77 -0.80 -7.39 0.08
CA TRP A 77 0.09 -8.40 -0.47
C TRP A 77 1.03 -7.86 -1.54
N CYS A 78 0.53 -7.02 -2.47
CA CYS A 78 1.37 -6.32 -3.44
C CYS A 78 2.47 -5.51 -2.77
N TRP A 79 2.14 -4.78 -1.71
CA TRP A 79 3.12 -4.04 -0.93
C TRP A 79 4.15 -4.95 -0.28
N ALA A 80 3.72 -6.03 0.38
CA ALA A 80 4.63 -7.00 1.00
C ALA A 80 5.63 -7.60 -0.01
N ARG A 81 5.20 -7.85 -1.25
CA ARG A 81 6.10 -8.32 -2.32
C ARG A 81 7.14 -7.30 -2.73
N LEU A 82 6.78 -6.03 -2.86
CA LEU A 82 7.73 -4.95 -3.17
C LEU A 82 8.77 -4.81 -2.05
N VAL A 83 8.34 -4.88 -0.79
CA VAL A 83 9.26 -4.86 0.36
C VAL A 83 10.19 -6.07 0.35
N ASN A 84 9.68 -7.27 0.09
CA ASN A 84 10.53 -8.47 0.01
C ASN A 84 11.57 -8.37 -1.11
N GLN A 85 11.18 -7.89 -2.29
CA GLN A 85 12.11 -7.65 -3.40
C GLN A 85 13.20 -6.65 -3.03
N TYR A 86 12.84 -5.57 -2.33
CA TYR A 86 13.80 -4.61 -1.82
C TYR A 86 14.78 -5.24 -0.83
N VAL A 87 14.27 -5.99 0.15
CA VAL A 87 15.11 -6.66 1.17
C VAL A 87 16.05 -7.68 0.52
N GLU A 88 15.57 -8.46 -0.45
CA GLU A 88 16.40 -9.41 -1.22
C GLU A 88 17.51 -8.69 -1.99
N ALA A 89 17.18 -7.58 -2.66
CA ALA A 89 18.16 -6.78 -3.40
C ALA A 89 19.25 -6.22 -2.47
N VAL A 90 18.86 -5.57 -1.37
CA VAL A 90 19.78 -4.97 -0.39
C VAL A 90 20.63 -6.04 0.32
N SER A 91 20.07 -7.21 0.62
CA SER A 91 20.80 -8.28 1.32
C SER A 91 21.82 -9.01 0.44
N THR A 92 21.67 -8.95 -0.88
CA THR A 92 22.60 -9.61 -1.82
C THR A 92 23.88 -8.80 -2.02
N ASP A 93 23.86 -7.50 -1.72
CA ASP A 93 25.00 -6.60 -1.83
C ASP A 93 25.98 -6.67 -0.63
N VAL A 94 25.70 -7.49 0.40
CA VAL A 94 26.49 -7.65 1.64
C VAL A 94 27.35 -8.91 1.66
#